data_AF-A0A2V7EL86-F1
#
_entry.id   AF-A0A2V7EL86-F1
#
_cell.length_a   1.000
_cell.length_b   1.000
_cell.length_c   1.000
_cell.angle_alpha   90.00
_cell.angle_beta   90.00
_cell.angle_gamma   90.00
#
_symmetry.space_group_name_H-M   'P 1'
#
loop_
_entity.id
_entity.type
_entity.pdbx_description
1 polymer ?
#
loop_
_entity_poly.entity_id
_entity_poly.type
_entity_poly.pdbx_seq_one_letter_code
_entity_poly.pdbx_strand_id
1 'polypeptide(L)'
;MPMDEKPSKNEDEYFAKQNLEIIHEMRVKLDAERRKAERKAHHNKCPRCGCDLKEHHAEQVRVDTCPECGGLWLDKGELEQLQRVNRARGVSGGVLGSLFRR
;
A
#
# COMPACT_ATOMS: atom_id res chain seq x y z
N MET A 1 16.76 63.71 20.71
CA MET A 1 16.97 62.69 19.65
C MET A 1 15.69 61.86 19.61
N PRO A 2 14.90 61.88 18.53
CA PRO A 2 13.76 60.98 18.43
C PRO A 2 14.32 59.56 18.38
N MET A 3 13.91 58.72 19.33
CA MET A 3 14.23 57.31 19.28
C MET A 3 13.38 56.73 18.16
N ASP A 4 14.00 56.44 17.02
CA ASP A 4 13.40 55.54 16.03
C ASP A 4 13.23 54.18 16.72
N GLU A 5 12.05 53.96 17.30
CA GLU A 5 11.61 52.66 17.80
C GLU A 5 11.53 51.72 16.60
N LYS A 6 12.66 51.06 16.30
CA LYS A 6 12.69 49.95 15.36
C LYS A 6 11.63 48.94 15.80
N PRO A 7 10.73 48.48 14.91
CA PRO A 7 9.58 47.63 15.26
C PRO A 7 10.03 46.18 15.50
N SER A 8 10.91 45.98 16.49
CA SER A 8 11.53 44.70 16.86
C SER A 8 10.52 43.65 17.37
N LYS A 9 9.26 44.04 17.65
CA LYS A 9 8.19 43.10 18.00
C LYS A 9 7.50 42.43 16.81
N ASN A 10 7.64 42.94 15.59
CA ASN A 10 6.94 42.36 14.44
C ASN A 10 7.73 41.22 13.77
N GLU A 11 9.06 41.24 13.88
CA GLU A 11 9.93 40.25 13.22
C GLU A 11 9.96 38.93 13.99
N ASP A 12 10.12 38.96 15.31
CA ASP A 12 10.21 37.74 16.14
C ASP A 12 8.94 36.90 16.09
N GLU A 13 7.76 37.53 16.19
CA GLU A 13 6.47 36.85 16.09
C GLU A 13 6.23 36.31 14.67
N TYR A 14 6.64 37.07 13.65
CA TYR A 14 6.57 36.65 12.25
C TYR A 14 7.43 35.40 12.01
N PHE A 15 8.70 35.43 12.44
CA PHE A 15 9.60 34.29 12.31
C PHE A 15 9.12 33.08 13.12
N ALA A 16 8.57 33.28 14.32
CA ALA A 16 7.99 32.21 15.12
C ALA A 16 6.80 31.54 14.41
N LYS A 17 5.90 32.34 13.82
CA LYS A 17 4.76 31.84 13.05
C LYS A 17 5.21 31.06 11.81
N GLN A 18 6.17 31.60 11.06
CA GLN A 18 6.74 30.91 9.89
C GLN A 18 7.46 29.61 10.29
N ASN A 19 8.18 29.59 11.40
CA ASN A 19 8.84 28.39 11.90
C ASN A 19 7.81 27.31 12.30
N LEU A 20 6.72 27.68 12.99
CA LEU A 20 5.63 26.76 13.32
C LEU A 20 4.97 26.16 12.07
N GLU A 21 4.76 26.98 11.03
CA GLU A 21 4.19 26.56 9.76
C GLU A 21 5.12 25.58 9.02
N ILE A 22 6.41 25.91 8.91
CA ILE A 22 7.44 25.04 8.30
C ILE A 22 7.52 23.70 9.05
N ILE A 23 7.56 23.73 10.38
CA ILE A 23 7.60 22.51 11.21
C ILE A 23 6.34 21.66 10.96
N HIS A 24 5.17 22.29 10.87
CA HIS A 24 3.92 21.61 10.57
C HIS A 24 3.97 20.94 9.19
N GLU A 25 4.37 21.68 8.15
CA GLU A 25 4.50 21.14 6.79
C GLU A 25 5.50 19.98 6.73
N MET A 26 6.65 20.12 7.38
CA MET A 26 7.66 19.07 7.45
C MET A 26 7.11 17.80 8.11
N ARG A 27 6.38 17.92 9.22
CA ARG A 27 5.75 16.77 9.89
C ARG A 27 4.73 16.08 8.99
N VAL A 28 3.84 16.84 8.36
CA VAL A 28 2.84 16.31 7.42
C VAL A 28 3.51 15.56 6.26
N LYS A 29 4.60 16.11 5.73
CA LYS A 29 5.37 15.48 4.65
C LYS A 29 6.02 14.17 5.10
N LEU A 30 6.71 14.18 6.24
CA LEU A 30 7.35 12.99 6.79
C LEU A 30 6.35 11.88 7.09
N ASP A 31 5.18 12.22 7.65
CA ASP A 31 4.11 11.26 7.91
C ASP A 31 3.55 10.65 6.61
N ALA A 32 3.38 11.48 5.57
CA ALA A 32 2.95 11.01 4.26
C ALA A 32 3.99 10.07 3.61
N GLU A 33 5.28 10.39 3.73
CA GLU A 33 6.37 9.54 3.23
C GLU A 33 6.45 8.21 3.98
N ARG A 34 6.36 8.24 5.32
CA ARG A 34 6.33 7.04 6.14
C ARG A 34 5.17 6.13 5.74
N ARG A 35 3.96 6.67 5.60
CA ARG A 35 2.77 5.89 5.20
C ARG A 35 2.94 5.25 3.81
N LYS A 36 3.59 5.94 2.87
CA LYS A 36 3.92 5.37 1.55
C LYS A 36 4.94 4.25 1.66
N ALA A 37 5.98 4.42 2.48
CA ALA A 37 7.00 3.40 2.72
C ALA A 37 6.41 2.13 3.35
N GLU A 38 5.54 2.27 4.35
CA GLU A 38 4.84 1.14 4.99
C GLU A 38 3.99 0.36 3.99
N ARG A 39 3.15 1.06 3.19
CA ARG A 39 2.35 0.39 2.15
C ARG A 39 3.22 -0.37 1.15
N LYS A 40 4.36 0.19 0.77
CA LYS A 40 5.31 -0.46 -0.14
C LYS A 40 5.95 -1.69 0.50
N ALA A 41 6.30 -1.63 1.79
CA ALA A 41 6.92 -2.74 2.51
C ALA A 41 5.98 -3.96 2.63
N HIS A 42 4.67 -3.74 2.72
CA HIS A 42 3.66 -4.80 2.80
C HIS A 42 3.10 -5.25 1.45
N HIS A 43 3.46 -4.58 0.34
CA HIS A 43 3.00 -4.94 -1.00
C HIS A 43 3.60 -6.29 -1.41
N ASN A 44 2.78 -7.19 -1.97
CA ASN A 44 3.15 -8.57 -2.36
C ASN A 44 3.71 -9.44 -1.23
N LYS A 45 3.37 -9.12 0.02
CA LYS A 45 3.68 -9.97 1.18
C LYS A 45 2.44 -10.66 1.71
N CYS A 46 2.60 -11.92 2.07
CA CYS A 46 1.56 -12.65 2.78
C CYS A 46 1.35 -12.02 4.17
N PRO A 47 0.13 -11.58 4.54
CA PRO A 47 -0.15 -11.03 5.86
C PRO A 47 -0.18 -12.08 6.96
N ARG A 48 -0.16 -13.38 6.62
CA ARG A 48 -0.11 -14.46 7.62
C ARG A 48 1.31 -14.74 8.10
N CYS A 49 2.28 -14.78 7.19
CA CYS A 49 3.66 -15.19 7.50
C CYS A 49 4.75 -14.21 7.03
N GLY A 50 4.40 -13.15 6.29
CA GLY A 50 5.36 -12.16 5.78
C GLY A 50 6.20 -12.60 4.57
N CYS A 51 5.98 -13.82 4.06
CA CYS A 51 6.63 -14.36 2.86
C CYS A 51 6.34 -13.47 1.64
N ASP A 52 7.25 -13.40 0.67
CA ASP A 52 6.92 -12.84 -0.64
C ASP A 52 6.01 -13.82 -1.41
N LEU A 53 4.93 -13.28 -1.98
CA LEU A 53 4.00 -14.04 -2.79
C LEU A 53 4.68 -14.44 -4.11
N LYS A 54 4.35 -15.64 -4.62
CA LYS A 54 4.79 -16.11 -5.93
C LYS A 54 3.64 -16.03 -6.92
N GLU A 55 3.86 -15.29 -8.00
CA GLU A 55 2.92 -15.20 -9.11
C GLU A 55 2.97 -16.49 -9.94
N HIS A 56 1.78 -17.03 -10.23
CA HIS A 56 1.59 -18.19 -11.10
C HIS A 56 0.48 -17.91 -12.10
N HIS A 57 0.66 -18.41 -13.33
CA HIS A 57 -0.38 -18.34 -14.36
C HIS A 57 -1.25 -19.59 -14.32
N ALA A 58 -2.48 -19.44 -13.84
CA ALA A 58 -3.53 -20.45 -13.95
C ALA A 58 -4.30 -20.22 -15.25
N GLU A 59 -3.83 -20.86 -16.33
CA GLU A 59 -4.36 -20.70 -17.69
C GLU A 59 -4.27 -19.25 -18.18
N GLN A 60 -5.35 -18.46 -18.02
CA GLN A 60 -5.45 -17.07 -18.44
C GLN A 60 -5.52 -16.08 -17.28
N VAL A 61 -5.47 -16.57 -16.03
CA VAL A 61 -5.54 -15.73 -14.83
C VAL A 61 -4.19 -15.76 -14.13
N ARG A 62 -3.66 -14.59 -13.79
CA ARG A 62 -2.53 -14.48 -12.86
C ARG A 62 -3.06 -14.67 -11.45
N VAL A 63 -2.32 -15.39 -10.64
CA VAL A 63 -2.70 -15.68 -9.26
C VAL A 63 -1.46 -15.74 -8.40
N ASP A 64 -1.50 -15.05 -7.27
CA ASP A 64 -0.41 -15.01 -6.32
C ASP A 64 -0.63 -16.04 -5.21
N THR A 65 0.40 -16.84 -4.92
CA THR A 65 0.33 -17.87 -3.88
C THR A 65 1.49 -17.73 -2.90
N CYS A 66 1.22 -17.81 -1.58
CA CYS A 66 2.31 -17.91 -0.61
C CYS A 66 2.82 -19.35 -0.53
N PRO A 67 4.12 -19.61 -0.76
CA PRO A 67 4.70 -20.95 -0.69
C PRO A 67 4.67 -21.55 0.73
N GLU A 68 4.70 -20.72 1.76
CA GLU A 68 4.76 -21.16 3.16
C GLU A 68 3.38 -21.56 3.70
N CYS A 69 2.39 -20.68 3.57
CA CYS A 69 1.07 -20.89 4.17
C CYS A 69 0.03 -21.46 3.19
N GLY A 70 0.33 -21.54 1.89
CA GLY A 70 -0.61 -21.98 0.85
C GLY A 70 -1.78 -21.01 0.62
N GLY A 71 -1.64 -19.74 1.04
CA GLY A 71 -2.67 -18.73 0.86
C GLY A 71 -2.71 -18.22 -0.58
N LEU A 72 -3.92 -18.01 -1.11
CA LEU A 72 -4.17 -17.49 -2.45
C LEU A 72 -4.55 -16.01 -2.42
N TRP A 73 -3.96 -15.24 -3.32
CA TRP A 73 -4.12 -13.80 -3.47
C TRP A 73 -4.53 -13.50 -4.91
N LEU A 74 -5.58 -12.70 -5.05
CA LEU A 74 -6.17 -12.34 -6.33
C LEU A 74 -6.32 -10.82 -6.39
N ASP A 75 -5.85 -10.23 -7.47
CA ASP A 75 -6.05 -8.82 -7.75
C ASP A 75 -7.48 -8.53 -8.23
N LYS A 76 -7.81 -7.24 -8.25
CA LYS A 76 -9.11 -6.77 -8.74
C LYS A 76 -9.33 -7.23 -10.18
N GLY A 77 -10.40 -7.98 -10.43
CA GLY A 77 -10.75 -8.49 -11.76
C GLY A 77 -10.32 -9.94 -12.02
N GLU A 78 -9.37 -10.47 -11.25
CA GLU A 78 -8.86 -11.84 -11.45
C GLU A 78 -9.86 -12.89 -10.96
N LEU A 79 -10.61 -12.59 -9.89
CA LEU A 79 -11.69 -13.45 -9.42
C LEU A 79 -12.79 -13.61 -10.48
N GLU A 80 -13.19 -12.51 -11.13
CA GLU A 80 -14.19 -12.53 -12.19
C GLU A 80 -13.71 -13.32 -13.41
N GLN A 81 -12.42 -13.23 -13.75
CA GLN A 81 -11.81 -14.05 -14.81
C GLN A 81 -11.84 -15.54 -14.44
N LEU A 82 -11.45 -15.90 -13.22
CA LEU A 82 -11.53 -17.29 -12.73
C LEU A 82 -12.96 -17.83 -12.78
N GLN A 83 -13.95 -17.02 -12.41
CA GLN A 83 -15.37 -17.41 -12.49
C GLN A 83 -15.84 -17.62 -13.94
N ARG A 84 -15.32 -16.85 -14.90
CA ARG A 84 -15.63 -17.05 -16.34
C ARG A 84 -15.04 -18.35 -16.85
N VAL A 85 -13.76 -18.61 -16.55
CA VAL A 85 -13.08 -19.85 -16.92
C VAL A 85 -13.78 -21.05 -16.30
N ASN A 86 -14.14 -20.97 -15.02
CA ASN A 86 -14.83 -22.06 -14.32
C ASN A 86 -16.21 -22.39 -14.93
N ARG A 87 -16.97 -21.36 -15.35
CA ARG A 87 -18.26 -21.55 -16.04
C ARG A 87 -18.11 -22.22 -17.40
N ALA A 88 -17.05 -21.91 -18.15
CA ALA A 88 -16.77 -22.53 -19.45
C ALA A 88 -16.40 -24.02 -19.34
N ARG A 89 -15.85 -24.45 -18.19
CA ARG A 89 -15.26 -25.78 -18.02
C ARG A 89 -16.22 -26.86 -17.48
N GLY A 90 -17.41 -26.48 -17.00
CA GLY A 90 -18.49 -27.42 -16.71
C GLY A 90 -18.16 -28.56 -15.74
N VAL A 91 -17.37 -28.34 -14.68
CA VAL A 91 -17.02 -29.39 -13.70
C VAL A 91 -17.20 -28.93 -12.25
N SER A 92 -17.86 -29.78 -11.47
CA SER A 92 -18.17 -29.72 -10.03
C SER A 92 -16.95 -29.70 -9.08
N GLY A 93 -15.77 -29.39 -9.62
CA GLY A 93 -14.49 -29.32 -8.93
C GLY A 93 -13.65 -28.29 -9.68
N GLY A 94 -13.92 -27.02 -9.42
CA GLY A 94 -13.47 -25.91 -10.26
C GLY A 94 -11.95 -25.74 -10.34
N VAL A 95 -11.51 -24.71 -11.06
CA VAL A 95 -10.10 -24.32 -11.26
C VAL A 95 -9.31 -24.22 -9.93
N LEU A 96 -9.99 -23.92 -8.82
CA LEU A 96 -9.43 -23.93 -7.46
C LEU A 96 -9.02 -25.36 -7.01
N GLY A 97 -9.67 -26.43 -7.49
CA GLY A 97 -9.30 -27.81 -7.16
C GLY A 97 -7.99 -28.31 -7.78
N SER A 98 -7.39 -27.60 -8.73
CA SER A 98 -6.00 -27.85 -9.20
C SER A 98 -4.99 -26.93 -8.51
N LEU A 99 -5.37 -25.68 -8.18
CA LEU A 99 -4.54 -24.78 -7.38
C LEU A 99 -4.42 -25.21 -5.90
N PHE A 100 -5.45 -25.85 -5.35
CA PHE A 100 -5.52 -26.27 -3.94
C PHE A 100 -5.25 -27.78 -3.76
N ARG A 101 -4.76 -28.47 -4.79
CA ARG A 101 -4.44 -29.90 -4.70
C ARG A 101 -3.11 -30.11 -4.00
N ARG A 102 -3.18 -30.37 -2.70
CA ARG A 102 -2.09 -30.93 -1.90
C ARG A 102 -2.34 -32.41 -1.67
#